data_AF-A0A7X1CB32-F1
#
_entry.id   AF-A0A7X1CB32-F1
#
_cell.length_a   1.000
_cell.length_b   1.000
_cell.length_c   1.000
_cell.angle_alpha   90.00
_cell.angle_beta   90.00
_cell.angle_gamma   90.00
#
_symmetry.space_group_name_H-M   'P 1'
#
loop_
_entity.id
_entity.type
_entity.pdbx_description
1 polymer ?
#
loop_
_entity_poly.entity_id
_entity_poly.type
_entity_poly.pdbx_seq_one_letter_code
_entity_poly.pdbx_strand_id
1 'polypeptide(L)'
;MYSSSYNKPQKVESYDYYAKQEQRRLQSKLDDTDANLTASQRADIIASQRALEKEMQMQRLKEIIPQKINRIISEHKEYAERGQRYLGEAYAEIQTITKRLDDALDSKTGAAVQEWLGNMQYRELEHLRLLRENAEKSIRLD
;
A
#
# COMPACT_ATOMS: atom_id res chain seq x y z
N MET A 1 31.04 39.95 -36.03
CA MET A 1 30.50 38.80 -36.78
C MET A 1 29.89 37.84 -35.77
N TYR A 2 28.57 37.81 -35.63
CA TYR A 2 27.85 36.84 -34.81
C TYR A 2 27.11 35.89 -35.76
N SER A 3 27.63 34.68 -35.93
CA SER A 3 26.88 33.58 -36.54
C SER A 3 26.24 32.81 -35.40
N SER A 4 24.99 33.18 -35.09
CA SER A 4 24.11 32.40 -34.21
C SER A 4 23.63 31.19 -35.02
N SER A 5 24.20 30.02 -34.76
CA SER A 5 23.73 28.75 -35.26
C SER A 5 22.39 28.43 -34.58
N TYR A 6 21.29 28.80 -35.23
CA TYR A 6 19.95 28.38 -34.88
C TYR A 6 19.86 26.84 -34.97
N ASN A 7 20.06 26.15 -33.85
CA ASN A 7 19.60 24.78 -33.66
C ASN A 7 18.07 24.81 -33.71
N LYS A 8 17.50 24.59 -34.90
CA LYS A 8 16.07 24.31 -35.04
C LYS A 8 15.79 23.04 -34.23
N PRO A 9 14.81 23.05 -33.32
CA PRO A 9 14.38 21.81 -32.68
C PRO A 9 13.89 20.87 -33.78
N GLN A 10 14.62 19.77 -34.02
CA GLN A 10 14.11 18.67 -34.81
C GLN A 10 12.83 18.22 -34.11
N LYS A 11 11.68 18.42 -34.77
CA LYS A 11 10.43 17.79 -34.36
C LYS A 11 10.71 16.29 -34.35
N VAL A 12 10.88 15.72 -33.16
CA VAL A 12 10.87 14.28 -32.98
C VAL A 12 9.44 13.86 -33.26
N GLU A 13 9.14 13.54 -34.52
CA GLU A 13 7.86 12.95 -34.87
C GLU A 13 7.75 11.63 -34.10
N SER A 14 6.63 11.47 -33.39
CA SER A 14 6.39 10.32 -32.52
C SER A 14 6.55 9.02 -33.30
N TYR A 15 7.17 8.00 -32.70
CA TYR A 15 7.27 6.65 -33.27
C TYR A 15 5.91 6.13 -33.78
N ASP A 16 4.83 6.47 -33.08
CA ASP A 16 3.45 6.14 -33.44
C ASP A 16 3.00 6.77 -34.77
N TYR A 17 3.55 7.93 -35.15
CA TYR A 17 3.31 8.59 -36.44
C TYR A 17 3.95 7.80 -37.59
N TYR A 18 5.24 7.48 -37.45
CA TYR A 18 5.97 6.71 -38.47
C TYR A 18 5.42 5.30 -38.64
N ALA A 19 5.09 4.62 -37.53
CA ALA A 19 4.52 3.29 -37.58
C ALA A 19 3.15 3.26 -38.28
N LYS A 20 2.28 4.26 -38.04
CA LYS A 20 1.01 4.38 -38.77
C LYS A 20 1.20 4.70 -40.26
N GLN A 21 2.19 5.52 -40.60
CA GLN A 21 2.51 5.82 -41.98
C GLN A 21 3.00 4.57 -42.72
N GLU A 22 3.88 3.79 -42.09
CA GLU A 22 4.40 2.55 -42.66
C GLU A 22 3.32 1.48 -42.79
N GLN A 23 2.40 1.38 -41.81
CA GLN A 23 1.24 0.49 -41.90
C GLN A 23 0.36 0.83 -43.11
N ARG A 24 0.11 2.13 -43.37
CA ARG A 24 -0.63 2.59 -44.55
C ARG A 24 0.11 2.28 -45.85
N ARG A 25 1.44 2.41 -45.87
CA ARG A 25 2.26 2.09 -47.03
C ARG A 25 2.21 0.59 -47.35
N LEU A 26 2.33 -0.27 -46.34
CA LEU A 26 2.22 -1.73 -46.50
C LEU A 26 0.81 -2.15 -46.95
N GLN A 27 -0.22 -1.52 -46.39
CA GLN A 27 -1.61 -1.76 -46.79
C GLN A 27 -1.86 -1.34 -48.24
N SER A 28 -1.40 -0.14 -48.62
CA SER A 28 -1.50 0.34 -50.00
C SER A 28 -0.78 -0.57 -51.00
N LYS A 29 0.32 -1.21 -50.62
CA LYS A 29 1.00 -2.20 -51.47
C LYS A 29 0.21 -3.49 -51.65
N LEU A 30 -0.57 -3.90 -50.64
CA LEU A 30 -1.43 -5.08 -50.72
C LEU A 30 -2.70 -4.83 -51.56
N ASP A 31 -3.24 -3.61 -51.45
CA ASP A 31 -4.48 -3.18 -52.10
C ASP A 31 -4.27 -2.73 -53.55
N ASP A 32 -3.02 -2.47 -53.96
CA ASP A 32 -2.67 -2.13 -55.33
C ASP A 32 -2.95 -3.31 -56.27
N THR A 33 -4.00 -3.17 -57.06
CA THR A 33 -4.44 -4.17 -58.05
C THR A 33 -3.51 -4.28 -59.25
N ASP A 34 -2.71 -3.23 -59.53
CA ASP A 34 -1.72 -3.22 -60.60
C ASP A 34 -0.39 -3.85 -60.15
N ALA A 35 -0.21 -4.01 -58.83
CA ALA A 35 0.92 -4.73 -58.27
C ALA A 35 0.74 -6.24 -58.47
N ASN A 36 1.43 -6.79 -59.47
CA ASN A 36 1.57 -8.25 -59.70
C ASN A 36 2.40 -8.92 -58.59
N LEU A 37 1.91 -8.89 -57.35
CA LEU A 37 2.52 -9.54 -56.21
C LEU A 37 2.29 -11.04 -56.24
N THR A 38 3.35 -11.81 -56.08
CA THR A 38 3.26 -13.26 -55.87
C THR A 38 2.64 -13.59 -54.51
N ALA A 39 2.15 -14.82 -54.34
CA ALA A 39 1.62 -15.29 -53.06
C ALA A 39 2.62 -15.15 -51.91
N SER A 40 3.92 -15.40 -52.18
CA SER A 40 4.99 -15.20 -51.18
C SER A 40 5.14 -13.74 -50.78
N GLN A 41 5.17 -12.82 -51.75
CA GLN A 41 5.32 -11.39 -51.47
C GLN A 41 4.12 -10.83 -50.68
N ARG A 42 2.90 -11.30 -50.98
CA ARG A 42 1.72 -10.96 -50.18
C ARG A 42 1.85 -11.46 -48.73
N ALA A 43 2.30 -12.71 -48.55
CA ALA A 43 2.51 -13.27 -47.22
C ALA A 43 3.57 -12.49 -46.42
N ASP A 44 4.67 -12.08 -47.06
CA ASP A 44 5.74 -11.29 -46.43
C ASP A 44 5.26 -9.90 -45.99
N ILE A 45 4.44 -9.23 -46.81
CA ILE A 45 3.87 -7.93 -46.45
C ILE A 45 2.91 -8.08 -45.26
N ILE A 46 2.06 -9.11 -45.25
CA ILE A 46 1.16 -9.39 -44.12
C ILE A 46 1.94 -9.70 -42.84
N ALA A 47 3.02 -10.49 -42.94
CA ALA A 47 3.90 -10.79 -41.81
C ALA A 47 4.54 -9.50 -41.27
N SER A 48 4.99 -8.61 -42.15
CA SER A 48 5.56 -7.31 -41.80
C SER A 48 4.54 -6.39 -41.12
N GLN A 49 3.28 -6.37 -41.58
CA GLN A 49 2.21 -5.63 -40.91
C GLN A 49 1.95 -6.13 -39.49
N ARG A 50 1.89 -7.47 -39.31
CA ARG A 50 1.69 -8.07 -37.98
C ARG A 50 2.86 -7.78 -37.03
N ALA A 51 4.09 -7.82 -37.54
CA ALA A 51 5.27 -7.48 -36.76
C ALA A 51 5.25 -6.03 -36.29
N LEU A 52 4.94 -5.10 -37.21
CA LEU A 52 4.82 -3.68 -36.92
C LEU A 52 3.71 -3.39 -35.88
N GLU A 53 2.55 -4.03 -36.02
CA GLU A 53 1.46 -3.89 -35.05
C GLU A 53 1.86 -4.36 -33.65
N LYS A 54 2.55 -5.51 -33.56
CA LYS A 54 3.08 -6.04 -32.30
C LYS A 54 4.10 -5.08 -31.67
N GLU A 55 4.96 -4.46 -32.47
CA GLU A 55 5.94 -3.50 -32.00
C GLU A 55 5.30 -2.21 -31.48
N MET A 56 4.27 -1.70 -32.18
CA MET A 56 3.47 -0.56 -31.73
C MET A 56 2.77 -0.85 -30.39
N GLN A 57 2.15 -2.03 -30.26
CA GLN A 57 1.52 -2.45 -29.00
C GLN A 57 2.55 -2.52 -27.87
N MET A 58 3.73 -3.08 -28.13
CA MET A 58 4.80 -3.20 -27.14
C MET A 58 5.34 -1.84 -26.71
N GLN A 59 5.54 -0.90 -27.63
CA GLN A 59 5.94 0.49 -27.33
C GLN A 59 4.90 1.18 -26.44
N ARG A 60 3.61 1.10 -26.79
CA ARG A 60 2.52 1.65 -25.96
C ARG A 60 2.50 1.05 -24.56
N LEU A 61 2.71 -0.26 -24.44
CA LEU A 61 2.79 -0.92 -23.14
C LEU A 61 4.00 -0.43 -22.33
N LYS A 62 5.16 -0.24 -22.97
CA LYS A 62 6.36 0.33 -22.32
C LYS A 62 6.15 1.74 -21.79
N GLU A 63 5.31 2.54 -22.44
CA GLU A 63 4.98 3.89 -21.97
C GLU A 63 3.92 3.88 -20.85
N ILE A 64 2.87 3.07 -21.00
CA ILE A 64 1.72 3.06 -20.09
C ILE A 64 2.02 2.33 -18.79
N ILE A 65 2.74 1.20 -18.85
CA ILE A 65 2.97 0.34 -17.68
C ILE A 65 3.71 1.10 -16.56
N PRO A 66 4.83 1.81 -16.82
CA PRO A 66 5.52 2.56 -15.77
C PRO A 66 4.64 3.64 -15.14
N GLN A 67 3.82 4.33 -15.94
CA GLN A 67 2.90 5.36 -15.43
C GLN A 67 1.87 4.76 -14.48
N LYS A 68 1.27 3.61 -14.85
CA LYS A 68 0.31 2.90 -14.00
C LYS A 68 0.97 2.36 -12.73
N ILE A 69 2.15 1.76 -12.84
CA ILE A 69 2.91 1.27 -11.68
C ILE A 69 3.24 2.42 -10.73
N ASN A 70 3.77 3.54 -11.24
CA ASN A 70 4.10 4.70 -10.42
C ASN A 70 2.88 5.30 -9.72
N ARG A 71 1.73 5.32 -10.40
CA ARG A 71 0.46 5.74 -9.80
C ARG A 71 0.06 4.82 -8.64
N ILE A 72 0.08 3.51 -8.85
CA ILE A 72 -0.25 2.51 -7.80
C ILE A 72 0.71 2.67 -6.61
N ILE A 73 2.02 2.79 -6.85
CA ILE A 73 3.01 2.99 -5.79
C ILE A 73 2.73 4.27 -5.00
N SER A 74 2.41 5.37 -5.70
CA SER A 74 2.15 6.66 -5.07
C SER A 74 0.89 6.61 -4.20
N GLU A 75 -0.20 6.02 -4.70
CA GLU A 75 -1.43 5.82 -3.94
C GLU A 75 -1.17 4.96 -2.69
N HIS A 76 -0.45 3.84 -2.81
CA HIS A 76 -0.13 2.98 -1.67
C HIS A 76 0.78 3.66 -0.64
N LYS A 77 1.73 4.47 -1.08
CA LYS A 77 2.60 5.25 -0.19
C LYS A 77 1.76 6.23 0.63
N GLU A 78 0.82 6.93 0.00
CA GLU A 78 -0.07 7.85 0.69
C GLU A 78 -0.95 7.12 1.72
N TYR A 79 -1.50 5.96 1.38
CA TYR A 79 -2.25 5.13 2.33
C TYR A 79 -1.39 4.69 3.52
N ALA A 80 -0.15 4.26 3.29
CA ALA A 80 0.78 3.88 4.35
C ALA A 80 1.09 5.06 5.29
N GLU A 81 1.36 6.25 4.72
CA GLU A 81 1.61 7.46 5.50
C GLU A 81 0.38 7.92 6.31
N ARG A 82 -0.83 7.75 5.78
CA ARG A 82 -2.06 8.00 6.54
C ARG A 82 -2.21 6.98 7.68
N GLY A 83 -2.01 5.70 7.40
CA GLY A 83 -2.07 4.64 8.42
C GLY A 83 -1.06 4.85 9.56
N GLN A 84 0.17 5.26 9.22
CA GLN A 84 1.20 5.54 10.21
C GLN A 84 0.85 6.75 11.09
N ARG A 85 0.23 7.79 10.52
CA ARG A 85 -0.29 8.93 11.30
C ARG A 85 -1.39 8.50 12.27
N TYR A 86 -2.39 7.75 11.80
CA TYR A 86 -3.45 7.24 12.66
C TYR A 86 -2.93 6.37 13.81
N LEU A 87 -1.94 5.51 13.54
CA LEU A 87 -1.30 4.72 14.59
C LEU A 87 -0.58 5.62 15.61
N GLY A 88 0.13 6.65 15.15
CA GLY A 88 0.78 7.63 16.02
C GLY A 88 -0.22 8.38 16.93
N GLU A 89 -1.34 8.82 16.36
CA GLU A 89 -2.43 9.47 17.11
C GLU A 89 -3.04 8.53 18.14
N ALA A 90 -3.33 7.28 17.78
CA ALA A 90 -3.86 6.27 18.69
C ALA A 90 -2.88 5.97 19.84
N TYR A 91 -1.58 5.88 19.57
CA TYR A 91 -0.57 5.70 20.63
C TYR A 91 -0.52 6.90 21.60
N ALA A 92 -0.62 8.13 21.08
CA ALA A 92 -0.65 9.33 21.92
C ALA A 92 -1.93 9.39 22.79
N GLU A 93 -3.07 8.97 22.24
CA GLU A 93 -4.33 8.88 22.98
C GLU A 93 -4.24 7.82 24.10
N ILE A 94 -3.70 6.63 23.81
CA ILE A 94 -3.45 5.59 24.82
C ILE A 94 -2.56 6.14 25.93
N GLN A 95 -1.43 6.78 25.60
CA GLN A 95 -0.54 7.37 26.62
C GLN A 95 -1.26 8.41 27.48
N THR A 96 -2.13 9.23 26.86
CA THR A 96 -2.93 10.22 27.58
C THR A 96 -3.92 9.56 28.53
N ILE A 97 -4.60 8.50 28.08
CA ILE A 97 -5.55 7.73 28.90
C ILE A 97 -4.81 7.03 30.05
N THR A 98 -3.68 6.38 29.79
CA THR A 98 -2.84 5.75 30.81
C THR A 98 -2.42 6.77 31.87
N LYS A 99 -1.92 7.93 31.45
CA LYS A 99 -1.55 8.99 32.39
C LYS A 99 -2.74 9.48 33.22
N ARG A 100 -3.91 9.65 32.61
CA ARG A 100 -5.13 10.04 33.34
C ARG A 100 -5.58 8.96 34.33
N LEU A 101 -5.41 7.69 33.99
CA LEU A 101 -5.68 6.57 34.89
C LEU A 101 -4.70 6.56 36.05
N ASP A 102 -3.40 6.74 35.79
CA ASP A 102 -2.37 6.85 36.83
C ASP A 102 -2.66 8.03 37.77
N ASP A 103 -2.96 9.21 37.21
CA ASP A 103 -3.35 10.40 37.99
C ASP A 103 -4.63 10.16 38.82
N ALA A 104 -5.60 9.39 38.29
CA ALA A 104 -6.83 9.05 39.01
C ALA A 104 -6.59 8.04 40.13
N LEU A 105 -5.67 7.09 39.93
CA LEU A 105 -5.26 6.11 40.93
C LEU A 105 -4.37 6.75 42.02
N ASP A 106 -3.54 7.74 41.68
CA ASP A 106 -2.76 8.51 42.65
C ASP A 106 -3.60 9.59 43.36
N SER A 107 -4.77 9.94 42.83
CA SER A 107 -5.74 10.77 43.54
C SER A 107 -6.30 10.02 44.76
N LYS A 108 -6.79 10.75 45.78
CA LYS A 108 -7.32 10.25 47.08
C LYS A 108 -8.19 8.97 47.01
N THR A 109 -8.79 8.69 45.87
CA THR A 109 -9.53 7.47 45.55
C THR A 109 -8.69 6.19 45.53
N GLY A 110 -7.46 6.18 44.98
CA GLY A 110 -6.66 4.96 44.94
C GLY A 110 -6.00 4.61 46.27
N ALA A 111 -5.64 5.60 47.10
CA ALA A 111 -5.26 5.36 48.49
C ALA A 111 -6.41 4.73 49.29
N ALA A 112 -7.63 5.23 49.12
CA ALA A 112 -8.83 4.66 49.75
C ALA A 112 -9.16 3.24 49.23
N VAL A 113 -8.94 2.97 47.94
CA VAL A 113 -9.12 1.63 47.35
C VAL A 113 -8.04 0.66 47.81
N GLN A 114 -6.77 1.08 47.91
CA GLN A 114 -5.68 0.26 48.45
C GLN A 114 -5.90 -0.05 49.95
N GLU A 115 -6.32 0.93 50.75
CA GLU A 115 -6.67 0.73 52.16
C GLU A 115 -7.88 -0.20 52.31
N TRP A 116 -8.90 -0.06 51.46
CA TRP A 116 -10.06 -0.95 51.46
C TRP A 116 -9.71 -2.38 51.07
N LEU A 117 -8.88 -2.59 50.03
CA LEU A 117 -8.42 -3.91 49.61
C LEU A 117 -7.54 -4.58 50.69
N GLY A 118 -6.63 -3.83 51.32
CA GLY A 118 -5.82 -4.33 52.42
C GLY A 118 -6.67 -4.75 53.63
N ASN A 119 -7.70 -3.96 53.96
CA ASN A 119 -8.65 -4.29 55.03
C ASN A 119 -9.53 -5.50 54.71
N MET A 120 -9.90 -5.70 53.44
CA MET A 120 -10.65 -6.89 53.00
C MET A 120 -9.80 -8.16 53.14
N GLN A 121 -8.56 -8.14 52.65
CA GLN A 121 -7.63 -9.27 52.75
C GLN A 121 -7.33 -9.63 54.21
N TYR A 122 -7.18 -8.64 55.09
CA TYR A 122 -7.00 -8.86 56.53
C TYR A 122 -8.20 -9.57 57.17
N ARG A 123 -9.44 -9.14 56.84
CA ARG A 123 -10.66 -9.76 57.36
C ARG A 123 -10.81 -11.20 56.89
N GLU A 124 -10.45 -11.49 55.65
CA GLU A 124 -10.54 -12.83 55.07
C GLU A 124 -9.51 -13.79 55.70
N LEU A 125 -8.29 -13.31 55.95
CA LEU A 125 -7.27 -14.05 56.69
C LEU A 125 -7.69 -14.32 58.14
N GLU A 126 -8.26 -13.34 58.85
CA GLU A 126 -8.74 -13.54 60.22
C GLU A 126 -9.93 -14.51 60.27
N HIS A 127 -10.83 -14.45 59.30
CA HIS A 127 -11.93 -15.41 59.19
C HIS A 127 -11.42 -16.84 58.97
N LEU A 128 -10.43 -17.04 58.10
CA LEU A 128 -9.77 -18.34 57.90
C LEU A 128 -9.00 -18.80 59.15
N ARG A 129 -8.38 -17.88 59.88
CA ARG A 129 -7.71 -18.15 61.17
C ARG A 129 -8.71 -18.67 62.21
N LEU A 130 -9.86 -18.00 62.34
CA LEU A 130 -10.95 -18.39 63.25
C LEU A 130 -11.57 -19.73 62.86
N LEU A 131 -11.81 -19.96 61.56
CA LEU A 131 -12.29 -21.25 61.05
C LEU A 131 -11.30 -22.38 61.36
N ARG A 132 -10.01 -22.14 61.17
CA ARG A 132 -8.96 -23.10 61.52
C ARG A 132 -8.91 -23.36 63.03
N GLU A 133 -8.94 -22.32 63.87
CA GLU A 133 -8.97 -22.49 65.33
C GLU A 133 -10.20 -23.27 65.80
N ASN A 134 -11.36 -23.04 65.19
CA ASN A 134 -12.58 -23.80 65.49
C ASN A 134 -12.46 -25.26 65.02
N ALA A 135 -11.93 -25.52 63.82
CA ALA A 135 -11.68 -26.88 63.35
C ALA A 135 -10.66 -27.62 64.23
N GLU A 136 -9.58 -26.96 64.65
CA GLU A 136 -8.60 -27.52 65.58
C GLU A 136 -9.19 -27.82 66.97
N LYS A 137 -10.13 -27.00 67.46
CA LYS A 137 -10.86 -27.27 68.71
C LYS A 137 -11.83 -28.44 68.56
N SER A 138 -12.54 -28.53 67.43
CA SER A 138 -13.46 -29.64 67.15
C SER A 138 -12.72 -30.98 67.01
N ILE A 139 -11.56 -31.01 66.35
CA ILE A 139 -10.72 -32.23 66.24
C ILE A 139 -10.15 -32.68 67.58
N ARG A 140 -9.98 -31.78 68.55
CA ARG A 140 -9.50 -32.11 69.91
C ARG A 140 -10.60 -32.56 70.87
N LEU A 141 -11.87 -32.45 70.48
CA LEU A 141 -13.04 -32.83 71.28
C LEU A 141 -13.63 -34.20 70.90
N ASP A 142 -13.19 -34.77 69.77
CA ASP A 142 -13.35 -36.19 69.39
C ASP A 142 -12.13 -37.02 69.83
#